data_AF-A0A358Y4A9-F1
#
_entry.id   AF-A0A358Y4A9-F1
#
_cell.length_a   1.000
_cell.length_b   1.000
_cell.length_c   1.000
_cell.angle_alpha   90.00
_cell.angle_beta   90.00
_cell.angle_gamma   90.00
#
_symmetry.space_group_name_H-M   'P 1'
#
loop_
_entity.id
_entity.type
_entity.pdbx_description
1 polymer ?
#
loop_
_entity_poly.entity_id
_entity_poly.type
_entity_poly.pdbx_seq_one_letter_code
_entity_poly.pdbx_strand_id
1 'polypeptide(L)'
;MPCNHKFIKDLQLQYVDWEVKTLFIGTFNPEWEECASNYAQWFYGRTQRNDFWCILPTVHGTNSLISGNRNSWINFCRDYCIAITDIIASIDADVQNERHRAAICNFKDEELPNFDVTLNSIPNILEKHKSIKQICITRQTLVDFWEDCFMDTLQYIEQNPEREIQINLLRSPSRGARKGVVGNFCQFVSNRWLAQGYQIVP
;
A
#
# COMPACT_ATOMS: atom_id res chain seq x y z
N MET A 1 -20.19 12.88 -4.62
CA MET A 1 -19.95 12.42 -3.23
C MET A 1 -18.60 11.77 -3.22
N PRO A 2 -17.68 12.14 -2.30
CA PRO A 2 -16.32 11.63 -2.35
C PRO A 2 -16.32 10.10 -2.36
N CYS A 3 -15.46 9.51 -3.19
CA CYS A 3 -15.15 8.09 -3.14
C CYS A 3 -14.19 7.87 -1.98
N ASN A 4 -14.64 7.29 -0.87
CA ASN A 4 -13.72 6.96 0.21
C ASN A 4 -12.90 5.72 -0.12
N HIS A 5 -11.89 5.51 0.71
CA HIS A 5 -11.12 4.28 0.73
C HIS A 5 -11.96 3.11 1.26
N LYS A 6 -11.92 1.95 0.60
CA LYS A 6 -12.68 0.74 0.98
C LYS A 6 -12.42 0.30 2.43
N PHE A 7 -11.19 0.50 2.91
CA PHE A 7 -10.76 0.16 4.26
C PHE A 7 -10.47 1.41 5.09
N ILE A 8 -11.29 2.46 4.97
CA ILE A 8 -11.09 3.74 5.66
C ILE A 8 -10.83 3.59 7.17
N LYS A 9 -11.50 2.63 7.81
CA LYS A 9 -11.37 2.32 9.25
C LYS A 9 -10.04 1.68 9.62
N ASP A 10 -9.28 1.16 8.65
CA ASP A 10 -8.00 0.48 8.86
C ASP A 10 -6.81 1.40 8.50
N LEU A 11 -7.03 2.54 7.84
CA LEU A 11 -5.95 3.41 7.34
C LEU A 11 -5.04 3.96 8.45
N GLN A 12 -5.58 4.15 9.66
CA GLN A 12 -4.84 4.63 10.83
C GLN A 12 -4.47 3.47 11.77
N LEU A 13 -4.35 2.25 11.22
CA LEU A 13 -3.88 1.04 11.88
C LEU A 13 -4.73 0.57 13.07
N GLN A 14 -6.04 0.84 13.07
CA GLN A 14 -6.94 0.40 14.15
C GLN A 14 -7.03 -1.13 14.32
N TYR A 15 -6.58 -1.89 13.31
CA TYR A 15 -6.53 -3.36 13.35
C TYR A 15 -5.25 -3.90 14.00
N VAL A 16 -4.29 -3.03 14.33
CA VAL A 16 -2.99 -3.42 14.89
C VAL A 16 -3.08 -3.54 16.40
N ASP A 17 -2.84 -4.74 16.91
CA ASP A 17 -2.66 -5.05 18.34
C ASP A 17 -1.23 -5.54 18.66
N TRP A 18 -0.27 -5.27 17.76
CA TRP A 18 1.13 -5.68 17.87
C TRP A 18 2.09 -4.49 17.67
N GLU A 19 3.36 -4.70 18.02
CA GLU A 19 4.42 -3.73 17.74
C GLU A 19 4.69 -3.67 16.22
N VAL A 20 4.67 -2.47 15.64
CA VAL A 20 4.93 -2.28 14.20
C VAL A 20 6.34 -1.78 14.00
N LYS A 21 7.16 -2.51 13.25
CA LYS A 21 8.52 -2.12 12.88
C LYS A 21 8.61 -1.70 11.41
N THR A 22 7.78 -2.27 10.55
CA THR A 22 7.69 -1.94 9.13
C THR A 22 6.29 -1.48 8.75
N LEU A 23 6.17 -0.35 8.06
CA LEU A 23 4.93 0.14 7.48
C LEU A 23 4.98 0.07 5.95
N PHE A 24 4.12 -0.74 5.34
CA PHE A 24 3.86 -0.69 3.90
C PHE A 24 2.80 0.36 3.59
N ILE A 25 3.04 1.16 2.55
CA ILE A 25 2.13 2.21 2.09
C ILE A 25 1.84 1.99 0.60
N GLY A 26 0.60 1.64 0.28
CA GLY A 26 0.10 1.65 -1.09
C GLY A 26 -0.56 2.99 -1.45
N THR A 27 -1.40 2.98 -2.47
CA THR A 27 -1.95 4.21 -3.06
C THR A 27 -3.40 4.46 -2.64
N PHE A 28 -4.33 3.75 -3.26
CA PHE A 28 -5.76 3.90 -3.06
C PHE A 28 -6.53 2.65 -3.48
N ASN A 29 -7.51 2.26 -2.66
CA ASN A 29 -8.53 1.30 -3.03
C ASN A 29 -9.93 1.91 -2.85
N PRO A 30 -10.70 2.19 -3.93
CA PRO A 30 -12.00 2.84 -3.83
C PRO A 30 -13.03 1.94 -3.15
N GLU A 31 -13.96 2.54 -2.39
CA GLU A 31 -15.05 1.82 -1.74
C GLU A 31 -16.18 1.39 -2.69
N TRP A 32 -16.34 2.07 -3.83
CA TRP A 32 -17.44 1.89 -4.78
C TRP A 32 -17.66 0.42 -5.16
N GLU A 33 -18.85 -0.10 -4.83
CA GLU A 33 -19.25 -1.49 -5.08
C GLU A 33 -19.63 -1.71 -6.55
N GLU A 34 -19.98 -0.63 -7.25
CA GLU A 34 -20.29 -0.59 -8.68
C GLU A 34 -19.08 -0.92 -9.55
N CYS A 35 -17.88 -0.76 -9.01
CA CYS A 35 -16.65 -1.14 -9.70
C CYS A 35 -16.58 -2.67 -9.81
N ALA A 36 -16.83 -3.17 -11.02
CA ALA A 36 -16.64 -4.57 -11.35
C ALA A 36 -15.24 -5.01 -10.88
N SER A 37 -15.16 -6.16 -10.19
CA SER A 37 -13.93 -6.67 -9.60
C SER A 37 -13.42 -5.97 -8.32
N ASN A 38 -14.23 -5.13 -7.65
CA ASN A 38 -13.90 -4.59 -6.32
C ASN A 38 -14.14 -5.59 -5.17
N TYR A 39 -13.63 -6.82 -5.31
CA TYR A 39 -13.77 -7.92 -4.33
C TYR A 39 -12.66 -7.94 -3.27
N ALA A 40 -11.88 -6.87 -3.13
CA ALA A 40 -10.81 -6.81 -2.14
C ALA A 40 -11.40 -6.98 -0.73
N GLN A 41 -10.95 -8.01 -0.01
CA GLN A 41 -11.35 -8.22 1.39
C GLN A 41 -10.47 -7.46 2.38
N TRP A 42 -9.27 -7.04 1.94
CA TRP A 42 -8.33 -6.23 2.69
C TRP A 42 -7.28 -5.60 1.75
N PHE A 43 -6.29 -4.88 2.29
CA PHE A 43 -5.20 -4.29 1.51
C PHE A 43 -4.55 -5.32 0.57
N TYR A 44 -4.31 -4.90 -0.67
CA TYR A 44 -3.84 -5.76 -1.76
C TYR A 44 -4.69 -7.04 -2.02
N GLY A 45 -5.93 -7.09 -1.51
CA GLY A 45 -6.81 -8.26 -1.55
C GLY A 45 -7.40 -8.59 -2.93
N ARG A 46 -7.13 -7.80 -3.97
CA ARG A 46 -7.46 -8.16 -5.37
C ARG A 46 -6.42 -9.15 -5.92
N THR A 47 -6.30 -10.33 -5.30
CA THR A 47 -5.17 -11.27 -5.51
C THR A 47 -5.04 -11.80 -6.94
N GLN A 48 -6.11 -11.77 -7.75
CA GLN A 48 -6.01 -12.09 -9.19
C GLN A 48 -5.30 -11.01 -10.03
N ARG A 49 -5.14 -9.80 -9.48
CA ARG A 49 -4.54 -8.62 -10.14
C ARG A 49 -3.32 -8.06 -9.39
N ASN A 50 -3.09 -8.51 -8.16
CA ASN A 50 -2.02 -8.03 -7.30
C ASN A 50 -1.35 -9.19 -6.57
N ASP A 51 -0.03 -9.30 -6.69
CA ASP A 51 0.75 -10.42 -6.16
C ASP A 51 1.42 -10.11 -4.81
N PHE A 52 1.03 -9.03 -4.11
CA PHE A 52 1.61 -8.65 -2.81
C PHE A 52 1.66 -9.83 -1.83
N TRP A 53 0.55 -10.55 -1.69
CA TRP A 53 0.42 -11.72 -0.80
C TRP A 53 1.13 -12.98 -1.30
N CYS A 54 1.74 -12.94 -2.49
CA CYS A 54 2.71 -13.93 -2.95
C CYS A 54 4.14 -13.45 -2.69
N ILE A 55 4.42 -12.17 -2.99
CA ILE A 55 5.73 -11.53 -2.89
C ILE A 55 6.18 -11.41 -1.45
N LEU A 56 5.38 -10.80 -0.58
CA LEU A 56 5.79 -10.51 0.79
C LEU A 56 6.15 -11.81 1.55
N PRO A 57 5.31 -12.86 1.59
CA PRO A 57 5.70 -14.14 2.20
C PRO A 57 6.96 -14.76 1.59
N THR A 58 7.16 -14.63 0.27
CA THR A 58 8.33 -15.15 -0.44
C THR A 58 9.62 -14.44 0.02
N VAL A 59 9.58 -13.12 0.24
CA VAL A 59 10.72 -12.38 0.81
C VAL A 59 11.10 -12.93 2.19
N HIS A 60 10.10 -13.28 3.01
CA HIS A 60 10.30 -13.85 4.34
C HIS A 60 10.59 -15.36 4.35
N GLY A 61 10.77 -15.98 3.17
CA GLY A 61 11.07 -17.41 3.06
C GLY A 61 9.90 -18.33 3.45
N THR A 62 8.66 -17.84 3.35
CA THR A 62 7.44 -18.57 3.72
C THR A 62 6.53 -18.84 2.52
N ASN A 63 5.51 -19.68 2.75
CA ASN A 63 4.54 -20.03 1.72
C ASN A 63 3.67 -18.83 1.30
N SER A 64 3.35 -18.78 0.00
CA SER A 64 2.45 -17.76 -0.56
C SER A 64 1.09 -17.74 0.15
N LEU A 65 0.61 -16.53 0.44
CA LEU A 65 -0.71 -16.24 1.00
C LEU A 65 -1.69 -15.70 -0.06
N ILE A 66 -1.39 -15.90 -1.35
CA ILE A 66 -2.21 -15.38 -2.46
C ILE A 66 -3.64 -15.96 -2.48
N SER A 67 -3.81 -17.18 -1.97
CA SER A 67 -5.10 -17.85 -1.76
C SER A 67 -5.64 -17.69 -0.34
N GLY A 68 -4.98 -16.87 0.48
CA GLY A 68 -5.37 -16.58 1.85
C GLY A 68 -6.57 -15.63 1.93
N ASN A 69 -6.87 -15.26 3.17
CA ASN A 69 -7.93 -14.32 3.53
C ASN A 69 -7.39 -13.26 4.51
N ARG A 70 -8.23 -12.28 4.87
CA ARG A 70 -7.89 -11.20 5.79
C ARG A 70 -7.23 -11.68 7.09
N ASN A 71 -7.71 -12.76 7.71
CA ASN A 71 -7.14 -13.24 8.96
C ASN A 71 -5.74 -13.81 8.77
N SER A 72 -5.51 -14.60 7.71
CA SER A 72 -4.16 -15.12 7.41
C SER A 72 -3.17 -13.99 7.08
N TRP A 73 -3.64 -12.94 6.41
CA TRP A 73 -2.82 -11.77 6.08
C TRP A 73 -2.47 -10.94 7.31
N ILE A 74 -3.45 -10.69 8.20
CA ILE A 74 -3.22 -10.01 9.48
C ILE A 74 -2.27 -10.81 10.36
N ASN A 75 -2.45 -12.13 10.46
CA ASN A 75 -1.57 -12.98 11.27
C ASN A 75 -0.13 -12.93 10.75
N PHE A 76 0.06 -13.02 9.43
CA PHE A 76 1.39 -12.83 8.84
C PHE A 76 1.97 -11.45 9.19
N CYS A 77 1.19 -10.39 9.06
CA CYS A 77 1.62 -9.05 9.44
C CYS A 77 2.02 -8.96 10.91
N ARG A 78 1.26 -9.58 11.81
CA ARG A 78 1.57 -9.66 13.24
C ARG A 78 2.89 -10.39 13.50
N ASP A 79 3.06 -11.57 12.91
CA ASP A 79 4.25 -12.42 13.10
C ASP A 79 5.55 -11.72 12.66
N TYR A 80 5.47 -10.82 11.68
CA TYR A 80 6.62 -10.09 11.14
C TYR A 80 6.65 -8.60 11.50
N CYS A 81 5.84 -8.15 12.47
CA CYS A 81 5.79 -6.75 12.92
C CYS A 81 5.54 -5.75 11.77
N ILE A 82 4.70 -6.13 10.82
CA ILE A 82 4.34 -5.34 9.63
C ILE A 82 2.97 -4.71 9.85
N ALA A 83 2.80 -3.47 9.40
CA ALA A 83 1.50 -2.87 9.15
C ALA A 83 1.39 -2.43 7.70
N ILE A 84 0.16 -2.31 7.21
CA ILE A 84 -0.18 -1.91 5.84
C ILE A 84 -1.21 -0.78 5.89
N THR A 85 -0.99 0.24 5.09
CA THR A 85 -1.94 1.33 4.87
C THR A 85 -1.86 1.82 3.42
N ASP A 86 -2.71 2.78 3.07
CA ASP A 86 -2.68 3.49 1.80
C ASP A 86 -2.61 5.01 2.06
N ILE A 87 -2.00 5.76 1.13
CA ILE A 87 -1.75 7.20 1.29
C ILE A 87 -3.00 8.07 1.02
N ILE A 88 -3.93 7.62 0.18
CA ILE A 88 -5.15 8.37 -0.13
C ILE A 88 -6.32 7.82 0.70
N ALA A 89 -7.00 8.69 1.44
CA ALA A 89 -8.17 8.37 2.25
C ALA A 89 -9.48 8.52 1.47
N SER A 90 -9.58 9.52 0.60
CA SER A 90 -10.73 9.72 -0.27
C SER A 90 -10.37 10.55 -1.49
N ILE A 91 -11.23 10.48 -2.51
CA ILE A 91 -11.11 11.23 -3.76
C ILE A 91 -12.42 11.96 -4.01
N ASP A 92 -12.37 13.24 -4.38
CA ASP A 92 -13.57 13.96 -4.82
C ASP A 92 -13.97 13.51 -6.22
N ALA A 93 -14.85 12.52 -6.26
CA ALA A 93 -15.38 11.93 -7.48
C ALA A 93 -16.90 11.81 -7.39
N ASP A 94 -17.55 11.43 -8.48
CA ASP A 94 -19.00 11.23 -8.52
C ASP A 94 -19.31 9.92 -9.23
N VAL A 95 -19.91 8.98 -8.52
CA VAL A 95 -20.25 7.65 -9.05
C VAL A 95 -21.27 7.74 -10.21
N GLN A 96 -22.09 8.80 -10.24
CA GLN A 96 -23.06 9.03 -11.32
C GLN A 96 -22.41 9.65 -12.56
N ASN A 97 -21.19 10.17 -12.44
CA ASN A 97 -20.42 10.65 -13.57
C ASN A 97 -19.68 9.48 -14.23
N GLU A 98 -20.04 9.14 -15.46
CA GLU A 98 -19.48 7.99 -16.17
C GLU A 98 -17.97 8.05 -16.35
N ARG A 99 -17.40 9.25 -16.52
CA ARG A 99 -15.94 9.43 -16.63
C ARG A 99 -15.24 9.15 -15.31
N HIS A 100 -15.79 9.66 -14.21
CA HIS A 100 -15.26 9.40 -12.87
C HIS A 100 -15.35 7.91 -12.54
N ARG A 101 -16.50 7.28 -12.82
CA ARG A 101 -16.68 5.83 -12.66
C ARG A 101 -15.67 5.04 -13.48
N ALA A 102 -15.47 5.39 -14.74
CA ALA A 102 -14.50 4.70 -15.60
C ALA A 102 -13.05 4.86 -15.08
N ALA A 103 -12.67 6.04 -14.62
CA ALA A 103 -11.35 6.31 -14.05
C ALA A 103 -11.10 5.50 -12.77
N ILE A 104 -12.02 5.59 -11.80
CA ILE A 104 -11.88 4.97 -10.47
C ILE A 104 -11.99 3.44 -10.54
N CYS A 105 -12.93 2.90 -11.32
CA CYS A 105 -13.18 1.46 -11.38
C CYS A 105 -12.14 0.66 -12.18
N ASN A 106 -11.23 1.32 -12.88
CA ASN A 106 -10.07 0.67 -13.50
C ASN A 106 -8.91 0.44 -12.51
N PHE A 107 -8.98 1.04 -11.31
CA PHE A 107 -7.97 0.90 -10.25
C PHE A 107 -6.55 1.23 -10.72
N LYS A 108 -6.42 2.18 -11.64
CA LYS A 108 -5.14 2.65 -12.17
C LYS A 108 -4.77 3.95 -11.50
N ASP A 109 -3.55 3.99 -10.97
CA ASP A 109 -2.97 5.18 -10.36
C ASP A 109 -2.83 6.36 -11.34
N GLU A 110 -2.78 6.08 -12.65
CA GLU A 110 -2.59 7.08 -13.72
C GLU A 110 -3.72 8.12 -13.78
N GLU A 111 -4.91 7.77 -13.31
CA GLU A 111 -6.08 8.66 -13.34
C GLU A 111 -6.22 9.51 -12.07
N LEU A 112 -5.55 9.12 -10.99
CA LEU A 112 -5.69 9.78 -9.68
C LEU A 112 -5.27 11.26 -9.66
N PRO A 113 -4.23 11.70 -10.43
CA PRO A 113 -3.88 13.12 -10.51
C PRO A 113 -4.98 14.03 -11.07
N ASN A 114 -6.02 13.46 -11.69
CA ASN A 114 -7.14 14.23 -12.25
C ASN A 114 -8.21 14.60 -11.20
N PHE A 115 -7.99 14.25 -9.93
CA PHE A 115 -8.96 14.46 -8.86
C PHE A 115 -8.34 15.13 -7.65
N ASP A 116 -9.15 15.88 -6.92
CA ASP A 116 -8.79 16.34 -5.58
C ASP A 116 -8.82 15.16 -4.60
N VAL A 117 -7.74 15.02 -3.83
CA VAL A 117 -7.58 13.90 -2.89
C VAL A 117 -7.49 14.38 -1.46
N THR A 118 -8.07 13.59 -0.54
CA THR A 118 -7.81 13.72 0.89
C THR A 118 -6.81 12.65 1.30
N LEU A 119 -5.72 13.08 1.93
CA LEU A 119 -4.63 12.19 2.32
C LEU A 119 -4.87 11.55 3.69
N ASN A 120 -4.41 10.31 3.82
CA ASN A 120 -4.25 9.64 5.10
C ASN A 120 -3.01 10.18 5.80
N SER A 121 -3.16 10.68 7.04
CA SER A 121 -2.02 11.24 7.76
C SER A 121 -1.07 10.14 8.26
N ILE A 122 -0.03 9.86 7.48
CA ILE A 122 1.08 8.98 7.88
C ILE A 122 1.86 9.55 9.08
N PRO A 123 2.11 10.87 9.20
CA PRO A 123 2.69 11.43 10.43
C PRO A 123 1.92 11.03 11.70
N ASN A 124 0.59 11.02 11.68
CA ASN A 124 -0.21 10.56 12.82
C ASN A 124 0.02 9.06 13.14
N ILE A 125 0.25 8.23 12.13
CA ILE A 125 0.62 6.81 12.33
C ILE A 125 2.01 6.73 12.98
N LEU A 126 2.97 7.49 12.46
CA LEU A 126 4.35 7.50 12.97
C LEU A 126 4.44 8.05 14.39
N GLU A 127 3.56 8.97 14.78
CA GLU A 127 3.43 9.45 16.15
C GLU A 127 2.93 8.36 17.10
N LYS A 128 1.90 7.60 16.69
CA LYS A 128 1.32 6.53 17.52
C LYS A 128 2.23 5.29 17.62
N HIS A 129 2.94 4.98 16.54
CA HIS A 129 3.77 3.77 16.42
C HIS A 129 5.25 4.17 16.34
N LYS A 130 5.81 4.53 17.51
CA LYS A 130 7.20 4.98 17.63
C LYS A 130 8.24 3.91 17.26
N SER A 131 7.85 2.63 17.30
CA SER A 131 8.66 1.47 16.91
C SER A 131 8.91 1.33 15.42
N ILE A 132 8.18 2.07 14.56
CA ILE A 132 8.39 2.00 13.11
C ILE A 132 9.79 2.55 12.78
N LYS A 133 10.58 1.72 12.10
CA LYS A 133 11.94 2.02 11.62
C LYS A 133 12.07 1.90 10.11
N GLN A 134 11.07 1.35 9.44
CA GLN A 134 11.08 1.15 7.99
C GLN A 134 9.72 1.49 7.39
N ILE A 135 9.73 2.29 6.32
CA ILE A 135 8.58 2.57 5.48
C ILE A 135 8.85 2.00 4.08
N CYS A 136 7.89 1.25 3.56
CA CYS A 136 7.94 0.62 2.26
C CYS A 136 6.80 1.15 1.39
N ILE A 137 7.11 2.08 0.49
CA ILE A 137 6.11 2.63 -0.44
C ILE A 137 6.08 1.73 -1.67
N THR A 138 4.94 1.14 -2.01
CA THR A 138 4.85 0.20 -3.16
C THR A 138 4.76 0.90 -4.52
N ARG A 139 5.61 1.91 -4.72
CA ARG A 139 5.81 2.70 -5.93
C ARG A 139 7.30 3.03 -6.05
N GLN A 140 7.85 2.98 -7.26
CA GLN A 140 9.29 3.16 -7.50
C GLN A 140 9.74 4.63 -7.58
N THR A 141 8.81 5.55 -7.82
CA THR A 141 9.11 6.97 -8.03
C THR A 141 8.04 7.84 -7.38
N LEU A 142 8.45 8.85 -6.62
CA LEU A 142 7.58 9.91 -6.10
C LEU A 142 7.87 11.18 -6.90
N VAL A 143 7.15 11.39 -7.99
CA VAL A 143 7.26 12.59 -8.83
C VAL A 143 5.88 13.18 -9.02
N ASP A 144 5.84 14.50 -9.22
CA ASP A 144 4.62 15.26 -9.47
C ASP A 144 3.59 15.03 -8.35
N PHE A 145 2.36 14.68 -8.72
CA PHE A 145 1.26 14.34 -7.80
C PHE A 145 1.66 13.42 -6.63
N TRP A 146 2.58 12.47 -6.87
CA TRP A 146 3.00 11.54 -5.82
C TRP A 146 4.00 12.14 -4.85
N GLU A 147 4.79 13.13 -5.26
CA GLU A 147 5.63 13.89 -4.33
C GLU A 147 4.74 14.67 -3.36
N ASP A 148 3.74 15.38 -3.88
CA ASP A 148 2.77 16.14 -3.08
C ASP A 148 2.01 15.24 -2.09
N CYS A 149 1.54 14.07 -2.53
CA CYS A 149 0.85 13.11 -1.66
C CYS A 149 1.69 12.64 -0.46
N PHE A 150 3.02 12.57 -0.61
CA PHE A 150 3.92 12.08 0.43
C PHE A 150 4.69 13.19 1.15
N MET A 151 4.51 14.46 0.76
CA MET A 151 5.29 15.59 1.27
C MET A 151 5.28 15.67 2.80
N ASP A 152 4.10 15.59 3.43
CA ASP A 152 3.98 15.62 4.89
C ASP A 152 4.71 14.45 5.58
N THR A 153 4.72 13.28 4.93
CA THR A 153 5.43 12.10 5.44
C THR A 153 6.93 12.31 5.39
N LEU A 154 7.44 12.83 4.26
CA LEU A 154 8.86 13.09 4.05
C LEU A 154 9.36 14.19 5.01
N GLN A 155 8.60 15.29 5.13
CA GLN A 155 8.91 16.37 6.06
C GLN A 155 8.91 15.90 7.52
N TYR A 156 7.93 15.09 7.92
CA TYR A 156 7.91 14.52 9.26
C TYR A 156 9.19 13.71 9.55
N ILE A 157 9.62 12.88 8.61
CA ILE A 157 10.82 12.04 8.79
C ILE A 157 12.09 12.91 8.87
N GLU A 158 12.20 13.94 8.01
CA GLU A 158 13.32 14.88 8.03
C GLU A 158 13.40 15.67 9.35
N GLN A 159 12.25 16.04 9.92
CA GLN A 159 12.17 16.76 11.19
C GLN A 159 12.40 15.88 12.43
N ASN A 160 12.38 14.55 12.27
CA ASN A 160 12.57 13.59 13.37
C ASN A 160 13.72 12.61 13.05
N PRO A 161 14.96 13.09 12.82
CA PRO A 161 16.09 12.25 12.41
C PRO A 161 16.46 11.19 13.45
N GLU A 162 16.20 11.43 14.74
CA GLU A 162 16.40 10.49 15.85
C GLU A 162 15.52 9.24 15.75
N ARG A 163 14.46 9.29 14.94
CA ARG A 163 13.63 8.13 14.64
C ARG A 163 14.35 7.13 13.73
N GLU A 164 15.35 7.55 12.97
CA GLU A 164 16.14 6.70 12.05
C GLU A 164 15.26 5.88 11.10
N ILE A 165 14.18 6.47 10.59
CA ILE A 165 13.24 5.78 9.70
C ILE A 165 13.84 5.68 8.30
N GLN A 166 13.98 4.46 7.81
CA GLN A 166 14.39 4.18 6.43
C GLN A 166 13.18 4.18 5.50
N ILE A 167 13.30 4.85 4.35
CA ILE A 167 12.27 4.85 3.30
C ILE A 167 12.75 4.05 2.11
N ASN A 168 11.96 3.05 1.73
CA ASN A 168 12.23 2.19 0.59
C ASN A 168 11.12 2.33 -0.47
N LEU A 169 11.49 2.78 -1.66
CA LEU A 169 10.60 2.84 -2.83
C LEU A 169 10.62 1.50 -3.57
N LEU A 170 9.56 0.73 -3.39
CA LEU A 170 9.47 -0.65 -3.85
C LEU A 170 8.74 -0.77 -5.19
N ARG A 171 9.13 -1.77 -5.98
CA ARG A 171 8.40 -2.11 -7.20
C ARG A 171 6.96 -2.50 -6.86
N SER A 172 6.01 -1.96 -7.60
CA SER A 172 4.59 -2.26 -7.40
C SER A 172 4.31 -3.77 -7.53
N PRO A 173 3.54 -4.36 -6.59
CA PRO A 173 3.10 -5.75 -6.65
C PRO A 173 1.93 -5.97 -7.64
N SER A 174 1.42 -4.91 -8.29
CA SER A 174 0.38 -5.02 -9.30
C SER A 174 0.84 -5.83 -10.51
N ARG A 175 0.00 -6.73 -11.01
CA ARG A 175 0.27 -7.47 -12.25
C ARG A 175 0.34 -6.56 -13.47
N GLY A 176 -0.18 -5.33 -13.41
CA GLY A 176 0.06 -4.31 -14.42
C GLY A 176 1.54 -3.98 -14.59
N ALA A 177 2.33 -4.09 -13.51
CA ALA A 177 3.79 -3.89 -13.52
C ALA A 177 4.58 -5.13 -14.00
N ARG A 178 3.91 -6.18 -14.50
CA ARG A 178 4.58 -7.40 -15.00
C ARG A 178 5.23 -7.23 -16.36
N LYS A 179 4.89 -6.18 -17.13
CA LYS A 179 5.41 -5.96 -18.48
C LYS A 179 6.95 -6.05 -18.49
N GLY A 180 7.49 -6.96 -19.32
CA GLY A 180 8.92 -7.19 -19.46
C GLY A 180 9.56 -8.15 -18.44
N VAL A 181 8.80 -8.71 -17.50
CA VAL A 181 9.32 -9.72 -16.55
C VAL A 181 9.22 -11.12 -17.15
N VAL A 182 10.35 -11.80 -17.25
CA VAL A 182 10.46 -13.22 -17.66
C VAL A 182 10.52 -14.10 -16.41
N GLY A 183 9.75 -15.19 -16.37
CA GLY A 183 9.75 -16.16 -15.27
C GLY A 183 8.72 -15.87 -14.17
N ASN A 184 9.02 -16.36 -12.95
CA ASN A 184 8.13 -16.21 -11.80
C ASN A 184 8.13 -14.76 -11.31
N PHE A 185 6.99 -14.07 -11.49
CA PHE A 185 6.85 -12.67 -11.13
C PHE A 185 7.00 -12.43 -9.62
N CYS A 186 6.48 -13.31 -8.76
CA CYS A 186 6.63 -13.17 -7.32
C CYS A 186 8.10 -13.23 -6.90
N GLN A 187 8.87 -14.20 -7.41
CA GLN A 187 10.30 -14.32 -7.09
C GLN A 187 11.07 -13.11 -7.61
N PHE A 188 10.77 -12.66 -8.84
CA PHE A 188 11.40 -11.49 -9.41
C PHE A 188 11.18 -10.24 -8.56
N VAL A 189 9.95 -9.96 -8.15
CA VAL A 189 9.64 -8.78 -7.34
C VAL A 189 10.19 -8.93 -5.91
N SER A 190 10.17 -10.13 -5.34
CA SER A 190 10.77 -10.40 -4.02
C SER A 190 12.26 -10.07 -4.00
N ASN A 191 13.01 -10.55 -5.00
CA ASN A 191 14.43 -10.24 -5.15
C ASN A 191 14.66 -8.73 -5.37
N ARG A 192 13.74 -8.06 -6.09
CA ARG A 192 13.81 -6.61 -6.29
C ARG A 192 13.57 -5.84 -5.00
N TRP A 193 12.61 -6.22 -4.17
CA TRP A 193 12.36 -5.54 -2.90
C TRP A 193 13.59 -5.59 -1.98
N LEU A 194 14.24 -6.75 -1.87
CA LEU A 194 15.50 -6.88 -1.13
C LEU A 194 16.60 -5.96 -1.70
N ALA A 195 16.76 -5.93 -3.03
CA ALA A 195 17.71 -5.04 -3.70
C ALA A 195 17.34 -3.55 -3.57
N GLN A 196 16.07 -3.22 -3.31
CA GLN A 196 15.55 -1.88 -3.08
C GLN A 196 15.60 -1.49 -1.59
N GLY A 197 16.31 -2.25 -0.76
CA GLY A 197 16.55 -1.90 0.63
C GLY A 197 15.50 -2.40 1.62
N TYR A 198 14.51 -3.18 1.19
CA TYR A 198 13.59 -3.81 2.15
C TYR A 198 14.35 -4.80 3.04
N GLN A 199 14.28 -4.55 4.35
CA GLN A 199 14.90 -5.37 5.39
C GLN A 199 13.83 -6.16 6.14
N ILE A 200 14.14 -7.43 6.41
CA ILE A 200 13.38 -8.28 7.32
C ILE A 200 13.79 -7.86 8.74
N VAL A 201 12.87 -7.22 9.46
CA VAL A 201 13.13 -6.80 10.83
C VAL A 201 12.75 -7.96 11.77
N PRO A 202 13.69 -8.44 12.62
CA PRO A 202 13.42 -9.51 13.58
C PRO A 202 12.49 -9.08 14.72
#